data_AF-A0AAF0RA22-F1
#
_entry.id   AF-A0AAF0RA22-F1
#
_cell.length_a   1.000
_cell.length_b   1.000
_cell.length_c   1.000
_cell.angle_alpha   90.00
_cell.angle_beta   90.00
_cell.angle_gamma   90.00
#
_symmetry.space_group_name_H-M   'P 1'
#
loop_
_entity.id
_entity.type
_entity.pdbx_description
1 polymer ?
#
loop_
_entity_poly.entity_id
_entity_poly.type
_entity_poly.pdbx_seq_one_letter_code
_entity_poly.pdbx_strand_id
1 'polypeptide(L)'
;MSFVYTSFQERATFLTHGNMARLATEGRDSVLERIYGTIAADEKRNENAYTRIIEKLLEGDPNTTVIAIAYMMRKRITMPLHLMYDGQDPKIFKHFSAITQKQGFTHLVIMLKY
;
A
#
# COMPACT_ATOMS: atom_id res chain seq x y z
N MET A 1 -10.66 6.30 -12.17
CA MET A 1 -9.45 6.94 -11.62
C MET A 1 -9.09 6.43 -10.23
N SER A 2 -10.05 6.17 -9.32
CA SER A 2 -9.74 5.60 -7.99
C SER A 2 -9.16 4.19 -8.05
N PHE A 3 -9.59 3.32 -8.96
CA PHE A 3 -9.11 1.93 -9.02
C PHE A 3 -7.60 1.79 -9.20
N VAL A 4 -6.96 2.69 -9.96
CA VAL A 4 -5.49 2.71 -10.09
C VAL A 4 -4.87 3.07 -8.75
N TYR A 5 -5.34 4.12 -8.08
CA TYR A 5 -4.86 4.47 -6.74
C TYR A 5 -5.05 3.32 -5.75
N THR A 6 -6.25 2.75 -5.69
CA THR A 6 -6.61 1.69 -4.76
C THR A 6 -5.81 0.42 -5.03
N SER A 7 -5.57 0.03 -6.29
CA SER A 7 -4.75 -1.14 -6.59
C SER A 7 -3.30 -0.97 -6.09
N PHE A 8 -2.72 0.22 -6.23
CA PHE A 8 -1.41 0.53 -5.64
C PHE A 8 -1.46 0.46 -4.10
N GLN A 9 -2.49 1.03 -3.46
CA GLN A 9 -2.63 1.02 -2.00
C GLN A 9 -2.75 -0.40 -1.45
N GLU A 10 -3.66 -1.21 -1.99
CA GLU A 10 -3.84 -2.62 -1.56
C GLU A 10 -2.55 -3.43 -1.72
N ARG A 11 -1.79 -3.18 -2.80
CA ARG A 11 -0.49 -3.85 -2.97
C ARG A 11 0.52 -3.42 -1.90
N ALA A 12 0.57 -2.13 -1.58
CA ALA A 12 1.50 -1.64 -0.56
C ALA A 12 1.14 -2.16 0.84
N THR A 13 -0.15 -2.22 1.17
CA THR A 13 -0.58 -2.76 2.46
C THR A 13 -0.39 -4.27 2.53
N PHE A 14 -0.67 -5.02 1.45
CA PHE A 14 -0.37 -6.45 1.36
C PHE A 14 1.10 -6.76 1.69
N LEU A 15 2.03 -6.04 1.05
CA LEU A 15 3.47 -6.21 1.30
C LEU A 15 3.84 -5.83 2.75
N THR A 16 3.19 -4.80 3.28
CA THR A 16 3.42 -4.33 4.66
C THR A 16 2.98 -5.37 5.68
N HIS A 17 1.74 -5.84 5.61
CA HIS A 17 1.21 -6.86 6.52
C HIS A 17 1.91 -8.21 6.33
N GLY A 18 2.30 -8.57 5.11
CA GLY A 18 3.13 -9.74 4.86
C GLY A 18 4.49 -9.68 5.60
N ASN A 19 5.16 -8.53 5.57
CA ASN A 19 6.40 -8.33 6.33
C ASN A 19 6.17 -8.35 7.85
N MET A 20 5.06 -7.74 8.31
CA MET A 20 4.70 -7.79 9.74
C MET A 20 4.42 -9.21 10.21
N ALA A 21 3.74 -10.03 9.40
CA ALA A 21 3.52 -11.44 9.68
C ALA A 21 4.86 -12.19 9.83
N ARG A 22 5.79 -11.98 8.89
CA ARG A 22 7.13 -12.58 8.95
C ARG A 22 7.90 -12.19 10.21
N LEU A 23 7.86 -10.93 10.59
CA LEU A 23 8.52 -10.46 11.82
C LEU A 23 7.88 -11.04 13.08
N ALA A 24 6.55 -11.22 13.08
CA ALA A 24 5.85 -11.92 14.15
C ALA A 24 6.28 -13.40 14.23
N THR A 25 6.45 -14.08 13.10
CA THR A 25 7.02 -15.44 13.05
C THR A 25 8.43 -15.47 13.66
N GLU A 26 9.31 -14.53 13.30
CA GLU A 26 10.67 -14.41 13.86
C GLU A 26 10.65 -14.14 15.37
N GLY A 27 9.69 -13.34 15.83
CA GLY A 27 9.41 -13.08 17.25
C GLY A 27 8.69 -14.22 17.98
N ARG A 28 8.34 -15.31 17.29
CA ARG A 28 7.56 -16.46 17.80
C ARG A 28 6.18 -16.09 18.35
N ASP A 29 5.55 -15.06 17.79
CA ASP A 29 4.17 -14.67 18.09
C ASP A 29 3.22 -15.17 16.99
N SER A 30 2.66 -16.36 17.22
CA SER A 30 1.75 -17.02 16.27
C SER A 30 0.39 -16.34 16.15
N VAL A 31 -0.02 -15.55 17.14
CA VAL A 31 -1.29 -14.82 17.10
C VAL A 31 -1.16 -13.64 16.15
N LEU A 32 -0.10 -12.84 16.32
CA LEU A 32 0.17 -11.70 15.43
C LEU A 32 0.50 -12.14 14.01
N GLU A 33 1.27 -13.22 13.84
CA GLU A 33 1.51 -13.84 12.53
C GLU A 33 0.19 -14.12 11.81
N ARG A 34 -0.76 -14.77 12.49
CA ARG A 34 -2.04 -15.15 11.90
C ARG A 34 -2.91 -13.93 11.56
N ILE A 35 -2.93 -12.92 12.43
CA ILE A 35 -3.69 -11.68 12.19
C ILE A 35 -3.14 -10.98 10.95
N TYR A 36 -1.84 -10.69 10.91
CA TYR A 36 -1.22 -9.99 9.78
C TYR A 36 -1.29 -10.80 8.49
N GLY A 37 -1.13 -12.13 8.56
CA GLY A 37 -1.27 -13.02 7.41
C GLY A 37 -2.69 -13.02 6.83
N THR A 38 -3.71 -12.96 7.69
CA THR A 38 -5.11 -12.89 7.24
C THR A 38 -5.41 -11.57 6.56
N ILE A 39 -4.98 -10.45 7.15
CA ILE A 39 -5.14 -9.12 6.55
C ILE A 39 -4.42 -9.04 5.20
N ALA A 40 -3.18 -9.52 5.12
CA ALA A 40 -2.42 -9.55 3.87
C ALA A 40 -3.14 -10.38 2.79
N ALA A 41 -3.73 -11.52 3.15
CA ALA A 41 -4.49 -12.34 2.21
C ALA A 41 -5.71 -11.58 1.65
N ASP A 42 -6.40 -10.80 2.47
CA ASP A 42 -7.54 -9.97 2.04
C ASP A 42 -7.09 -8.86 1.08
N GLU A 43 -6.03 -8.14 1.43
CA GLU A 43 -5.46 -7.07 0.60
C GLU A 43 -4.98 -7.60 -0.75
N LYS A 44 -4.41 -8.81 -0.78
CA LYS A 44 -4.04 -9.46 -2.05
C LYS A 44 -5.25 -9.75 -2.93
N ARG A 45 -6.37 -10.17 -2.34
CA ARG A 45 -7.62 -10.40 -3.08
C ARG A 45 -8.19 -9.08 -3.62
N ASN A 46 -8.13 -8.02 -2.83
CA ASN A 46 -8.56 -6.68 -3.24
C ASN A 46 -7.68 -6.12 -4.38
N GLU A 47 -6.34 -6.21 -4.27
CA GLU A 47 -5.41 -5.83 -5.33
C GLU A 47 -5.77 -6.51 -6.65
N ASN A 48 -6.00 -7.83 -6.61
CA ASN A 48 -6.36 -8.61 -7.78
C ASN A 48 -7.70 -8.17 -8.38
N ALA A 49 -8.71 -7.87 -7.55
CA ALA A 49 -10.01 -7.38 -8.00
C ALA A 49 -9.89 -6.04 -8.71
N TYR A 50 -9.18 -5.07 -8.13
CA TYR A 50 -8.98 -3.76 -8.75
C TYR A 50 -8.13 -3.82 -10.01
N THR A 51 -7.11 -4.68 -10.04
CA THR A 51 -6.28 -4.90 -11.22
C THR A 51 -7.12 -5.45 -12.38
N ARG A 52 -8.01 -6.42 -12.13
CA ARG A 52 -8.93 -6.95 -13.15
C ARG A 52 -9.89 -5.90 -13.70
N ILE A 53 -10.36 -4.98 -12.85
CA ILE A 53 -11.17 -3.84 -13.31
C ILE A 53 -10.37 -2.97 -14.28
N ILE A 54 -9.12 -2.65 -13.95
CA ILE A 54 -8.24 -1.85 -14.82
C ILE A 54 -7.95 -2.57 -16.14
N GLU A 55 -7.71 -3.89 -16.11
CA GLU A 55 -7.54 -4.72 -17.31
C GLU A 55 -8.76 -4.61 -18.24
N LYS A 56 -9.97 -4.72 -17.69
CA LYS A 56 -11.21 -4.57 -18.48
C LYS A 56 -11.41 -3.16 -19.02
N LEU A 57 -10.98 -2.13 -18.30
CA LEU A 57 -10.98 -0.76 -18.81
C LEU A 57 -9.97 -0.56 -19.95
N LEU A 58 -8.80 -1.20 -19.89
CA LEU A 58 -7.82 -1.17 -20.98
C LEU A 58 -8.33 -1.87 -22.24
N GLU A 59 -9.07 -2.97 -22.10
CA GLU A 59 -9.71 -3.66 -23.23
C GLU A 59 -10.78 -2.78 -23.92
N GLY A 60 -11.58 -2.04 -23.14
CA GLY A 60 -12.70 -1.24 -23.66
C GLY A 60 -12.32 0.17 -24.13
N ASP A 61 -11.46 0.87 -23.39
CA ASP A 61 -10.97 2.21 -23.72
C ASP A 61 -9.49 2.36 -23.29
N PRO A 62 -8.55 1.89 -24.13
CA PRO A 62 -7.13 1.89 -23.81
C PRO A 62 -6.57 3.32 -23.68
N ASN A 63 -7.04 4.26 -24.50
CA ASN A 63 -6.50 5.62 -24.52
C ASN A 63 -6.79 6.35 -23.21
N THR A 64 -8.05 6.36 -22.79
CA THR A 64 -8.44 7.01 -21.53
C THR A 64 -7.81 6.31 -20.33
N THR A 65 -7.74 4.98 -20.36
CA THR A 65 -7.19 4.20 -19.24
C THR A 65 -5.68 4.35 -19.10
N VAL A 66 -4.92 4.46 -20.20
CA VAL A 66 -3.48 4.76 -20.13
C VAL A 66 -3.25 6.17 -19.62
N ILE A 67 -4.04 7.16 -20.06
CA ILE A 67 -3.96 8.53 -19.53
C ILE A 67 -4.27 8.55 -18.02
N ALA A 68 -5.24 7.75 -17.58
CA ALA A 68 -5.59 7.56 -16.17
C ALA A 68 -4.41 7.07 -15.33
N ILE A 69 -3.77 5.99 -15.81
CA ILE A 69 -2.61 5.39 -15.14
C ILE A 69 -1.46 6.40 -15.11
N ALA A 70 -1.16 7.04 -16.24
CA ALA A 70 -0.09 8.04 -16.33
C ALA A 70 -0.34 9.25 -15.43
N TYR A 71 -1.59 9.73 -15.33
CA TYR A 71 -1.97 10.80 -14.43
C TYR A 71 -1.71 10.43 -12.97
N MET A 72 -2.10 9.22 -12.55
CA MET A 72 -1.87 8.74 -11.19
C MET A 72 -0.38 8.54 -10.88
N MET A 73 0.39 8.00 -11.83
CA MET A 73 1.85 7.88 -11.68
C MET A 73 2.53 9.24 -11.55
N ARG A 74 2.08 10.27 -12.30
CA ARG A 74 2.61 11.64 -12.23
C ARG A 74 2.24 12.34 -10.92
N LYS A 75 1.01 12.17 -10.43
CA LYS A 75 0.54 12.76 -9.17
C LYS A 75 1.21 12.15 -7.94
N ARG A 76 1.95 11.05 -8.13
CA ARG A 76 2.50 10.18 -7.09
C ARG A 76 1.37 9.56 -6.26
N ILE A 77 1.61 8.36 -5.76
CA ILE A 77 0.61 7.67 -4.97
C ILE A 77 0.79 8.12 -3.52
N THR A 78 0.10 9.20 -3.15
CA THR A 78 0.16 9.74 -1.78
C THR A 78 -0.39 8.72 -0.78
N MET A 79 0.37 8.46 0.28
CA MET A 79 -0.09 7.60 1.37
C MET A 79 -1.33 8.19 2.05
N PRO A 80 -2.39 7.39 2.32
CA PRO A 80 -3.61 7.89 2.95
C PRO A 80 -3.35 8.61 4.28
N LEU A 81 -2.40 8.08 5.07
CA LEU A 81 -2.01 8.58 6.39
C LEU A 81 -0.99 9.74 6.37
N HIS A 82 -0.70 10.35 5.21
CA HIS A 82 0.33 11.41 5.11
C HIS A 82 0.05 12.67 5.96
N LEU A 83 -1.21 12.89 6.38
CA LEU A 83 -1.62 13.97 7.28
C LEU A 83 -1.80 13.52 8.74
N MET A 84 -1.22 12.36 9.12
CA MET A 84 -1.24 11.90 10.50
C MET A 84 -0.68 12.99 11.43
N TYR A 85 -1.38 13.23 12.55
CA TYR A 85 -1.00 14.19 13.58
C TYR A 85 -1.43 13.69 14.95
N ASP A 86 -0.53 13.80 15.93
CA ASP A 86 -0.71 13.31 17.30
C ASP A 86 -0.92 14.44 18.33
N GLY A 87 -0.98 15.70 17.87
CA GLY A 87 -1.07 16.88 18.74
C GLY A 87 0.27 17.45 19.19
N GLN A 88 1.40 16.81 18.88
CA GLN A 88 2.73 17.23 19.35
C GLN A 88 3.76 17.32 18.22
N ASP A 89 3.85 16.29 17.38
CA ASP A 89 4.86 16.18 16.33
C ASP A 89 4.24 16.46 14.94
N PRO A 90 4.50 17.64 14.35
CA PRO A 90 4.01 17.98 13.01
C PRO A 90 4.64 17.13 11.90
N LYS A 91 5.66 16.31 12.20
CA LYS A 91 6.36 15.43 11.26
C LYS A 91 6.16 13.94 11.61
N ILE A 92 5.14 13.60 12.40
CA ILE A 92 4.92 12.24 12.88
C ILE A 92 4.83 11.21 11.76
N PHE A 93 4.20 11.54 10.62
CA PHE A 93 4.17 10.66 9.46
C PHE A 93 5.56 10.36 8.89
N LYS A 94 6.44 11.37 8.84
CA LYS A 94 7.82 11.22 8.38
C LYS A 94 8.63 10.36 9.33
N HIS A 95 8.47 10.54 10.65
CA HIS A 95 9.18 9.74 11.64
C HIS A 95 8.70 8.30 11.66
N PHE A 96 7.38 8.07 11.64
CA PHE A 96 6.79 6.75 11.49
C PHE A 96 7.34 6.05 10.24
N SER A 97 7.26 6.72 9.09
CA SER A 97 7.74 6.20 7.81
C SER A 97 9.22 5.79 7.83
N ALA A 98 10.07 6.59 8.47
CA ALA A 98 11.50 6.30 8.58
C ALA A 98 11.77 5.07 9.45
N ILE A 99 11.05 4.93 10.57
CA ILE A 99 11.18 3.80 11.48
C ILE A 99 10.69 2.52 10.79
N THR A 100 9.51 2.55 10.18
CA THR A 100 8.94 1.35 9.54
C THR A 100 9.74 0.89 8.34
N GLN A 101 10.35 1.82 7.61
CA GLN A 101 11.29 1.48 6.54
C GLN A 101 12.58 0.85 7.08
N LYS A 102 13.15 1.39 8.15
CA LYS A 102 14.38 0.85 8.76
C LYS A 102 14.17 -0.56 9.31
N GLN A 103 13.00 -0.83 9.89
CA GLN A 103 12.66 -2.15 10.46
C GLN A 103 12.24 -3.18 9.41
N GLY A 104 12.13 -2.80 8.14
CA GLY A 104 11.69 -3.70 7.07
C GLY A 104 10.18 -3.95 7.02
N PHE A 105 9.37 -3.30 7.86
CA PHE A 105 7.91 -3.39 7.81
C PHE A 105 7.38 -2.93 6.45
N THR A 106 7.85 -1.78 5.99
CA THR A 106 7.31 -1.13 4.78
C THR A 106 8.43 -0.72 3.86
N HIS A 107 8.32 -1.07 2.59
CA HIS A 107 9.05 -0.35 1.55
C HIS A 107 8.19 0.85 1.13
N LEU A 108 8.12 1.89 1.96
CA LEU A 108 7.42 3.15 1.60
C LEU A 108 7.98 3.81 0.33
N VAL A 109 9.15 3.35 -0.13
CA VAL A 109 9.71 3.66 -1.45
C VAL A 109 8.78 3.25 -2.59
N ILE A 110 7.92 2.23 -2.40
CA ILE A 110 6.95 1.79 -3.39
C ILE A 110 5.86 2.86 -3.61
N MET A 111 5.64 3.73 -2.63
CA MET A 111 4.69 4.87 -2.68
C MET A 111 5.43 6.20 -2.92
N LEU A 112 6.48 6.13 -3.75
CA LEU A 112 7.28 7.20 -4.35
C LEU A 112 7.10 8.60 -3.75
N LYS A 113 7.93 8.88 -2.73
CA LYS A 113 8.44 10.18 -2.22
C LYS A 113 7.43 11.33 -2.03
N TYR A 114 7.54 11.97 -0.85
CA TYR A 114 7.05 13.34 -0.53
C TYR A 114 6.98 14.27 -1.74
#